data_AF-A0A2A2IQJ7-F1
#
_entry.id   AF-A0A2A2IQJ7-F1
#
_cell.length_a   1.000
_cell.length_b   1.000
_cell.length_c   1.000
_cell.angle_alpha   90.00
_cell.angle_beta   90.00
_cell.angle_gamma   90.00
#
_symmetry.space_group_name_H-M   'P 1'
#
loop_
_entity.id
_entity.type
_entity.pdbx_description
1 polymer ?
#
loop_
_entity_poly.entity_id
_entity_poly.type
_entity_poly.pdbx_seq_one_letter_code
_entity_poly.pdbx_strand_id
1 'polypeptide(L)'
;MARTTDKLKNFEANYEKLEEVVKALDSPDLTLKESLDLYEKAIKLSEACESALEYAKQRAQALAEIHERAEEDDSSDQTLEEGTLGL
;
A
#
# COMPACT_ATOMS: atom_id res chain seq x y z
N MET A 1 -15.39 4.43 -0.12
CA MET A 1 -14.71 3.69 -1.22
C MET A 1 -14.01 4.61 -2.23
N ALA A 2 -14.64 5.67 -2.74
CA ALA A 2 -14.02 6.56 -3.75
C ALA A 2 -12.73 7.26 -3.27
N ARG A 3 -12.70 7.81 -2.04
CA ARG A 3 -11.54 8.56 -1.50
C ARG A 3 -10.25 7.75 -1.38
N THR A 4 -10.33 6.41 -1.32
CA THR A 4 -9.16 5.56 -1.04
C THR A 4 -8.48 5.04 -2.31
N THR A 5 -9.24 4.89 -3.41
CA THR A 5 -8.66 4.59 -4.73
C THR A 5 -7.92 5.81 -5.31
N ASP A 6 -8.43 7.02 -5.02
CA ASP A 6 -7.75 8.28 -5.36
C ASP A 6 -6.36 8.42 -4.72
N LYS A 7 -6.13 7.84 -3.54
CA LYS A 7 -4.80 7.88 -2.90
C LYS A 7 -3.74 7.13 -3.71
N LEU A 8 -4.09 5.97 -4.27
CA LEU A 8 -3.18 5.22 -5.16
C LEU A 8 -2.97 5.93 -6.49
N LYS A 9 -4.05 6.48 -7.08
CA LYS A 9 -3.96 7.19 -8.36
C LYS A 9 -3.02 8.38 -8.31
N ASN A 10 -2.93 9.04 -7.16
CA ASN A 10 -2.07 10.20 -6.97
C ASN A 10 -0.68 9.83 -6.45
N PHE A 11 -0.38 8.56 -6.17
CA PHE A 11 0.93 8.16 -5.61
C PHE A 11 2.08 8.56 -6.53
N GLU A 12 2.05 8.11 -7.79
CA GLU A 12 3.13 8.40 -8.76
C GLU A 12 3.35 9.91 -8.93
N ALA A 13 2.26 10.68 -9.04
CA ALA A 13 2.33 12.13 -9.19
C ALA A 13 2.84 12.85 -7.92
N ASN A 14 2.51 12.35 -6.72
CA ASN A 14 3.01 12.91 -5.47
C ASN A 14 4.48 12.53 -5.24
N TYR A 15 4.88 11.33 -5.64
CA TYR A 15 6.24 10.85 -5.55
C TYR A 15 7.17 11.64 -6.49
N GLU A 16 6.76 11.86 -7.74
CA GLU A 16 7.48 12.70 -8.70
C GLU A 16 7.70 14.12 -8.16
N LYS A 17 6.64 14.75 -7.62
CA LYS A 17 6.75 16.06 -6.97
C LYS A 17 7.68 16.05 -5.76
N LEU A 18 7.69 14.97 -4.98
CA LEU A 18 8.59 14.85 -3.83
C LEU A 18 10.05 14.81 -4.30
N GLU A 19 10.35 14.06 -5.36
CA GLU A 19 11.69 14.03 -5.96
C GLU A 19 12.11 15.40 -6.48
N GLU A 20 11.21 16.15 -7.12
CA GLU A 20 11.47 17.53 -7.55
C GLU A 20 11.79 18.45 -6.38
N VAL A 21 11.02 18.38 -5.30
CA VAL A 21 11.25 19.18 -4.08
C VAL A 21 12.58 18.82 -3.42
N VAL A 22 12.93 17.54 -3.35
CA VAL A 22 14.21 17.09 -2.79
C VAL A 22 15.37 17.57 -3.65
N LYS A 23 15.26 17.51 -4.98
CA LYS A 23 16.27 18.09 -5.89
C LYS A 23 16.39 19.60 -5.71
N ALA A 24 15.27 20.30 -5.54
CA ALA A 24 15.27 21.74 -5.31
C ALA A 24 16.00 22.09 -4.00
N LEU A 25 15.78 21.33 -2.92
CA LEU A 25 16.42 21.52 -1.61
C LEU A 25 17.96 21.45 -1.65
N ASP A 26 18.55 20.79 -2.65
CA ASP A 26 20.00 20.69 -2.83
C ASP A 26 20.61 21.91 -3.55
N SER A 27 19.79 22.90 -3.93
CA SER A 27 20.30 24.10 -4.62
C SER A 27 21.08 25.01 -3.66
N PRO A 28 22.29 25.45 -4.03
CA PRO A 28 23.16 26.25 -3.14
C PRO A 28 22.68 27.69 -2.93
N ASP A 29 21.78 28.19 -3.78
CA ASP A 29 21.29 29.58 -3.75
C ASP A 29 19.98 29.75 -2.95
N LEU A 30 19.53 28.70 -2.26
CA LEU A 30 18.29 28.70 -1.50
C LEU A 30 18.37 29.62 -0.27
N THR A 31 17.41 30.54 -0.15
CA THR A 31 17.26 31.30 1.08
C THR A 31 16.64 30.43 2.18
N LEU A 32 16.92 30.76 3.44
CA LEU A 32 16.35 30.03 4.59
C LEU A 32 14.81 29.92 4.55
N LYS A 33 14.14 30.97 4.08
CA LYS A 33 12.67 30.97 3.94
C LYS A 33 12.21 29.97 2.88
N GLU A 34 12.87 29.96 1.73
CA GLU A 34 12.55 29.02 0.65
C GLU A 34 12.87 27.57 1.05
N SER A 35 13.96 27.33 1.81
CA SER A 35 14.28 26.02 2.35
C SER A 35 13.18 25.51 3.29
N LEU A 36 12.63 26.38 4.15
CA LEU A 36 11.51 26.04 5.02
C LEU A 36 10.24 25.72 4.23
N ASP A 37 9.91 26.54 3.22
CA ASP A 37 8.73 26.32 2.37
C ASP A 37 8.84 24.99 1.58
N LEU A 38 10.02 24.66 1.05
CA LEU A 38 10.28 23.39 0.37
C LEU A 38 10.21 22.21 1.34
N TYR A 39 10.77 22.35 2.54
CA TYR A 39 10.72 21.30 3.56
C TYR A 39 9.28 20.98 3.98
N GLU A 40 8.44 22.00 4.22
CA GLU A 40 7.02 21.78 4.53
C GLU A 40 6.27 21.06 3.41
N LYS A 41 6.58 21.39 2.15
CA LYS A 41 6.01 20.69 0.98
C LYS A 41 6.48 19.24 0.93
N ALA A 42 7.76 18.98 1.17
CA ALA A 42 8.33 17.64 1.20
C ALA A 42 7.62 16.76 2.25
N ILE A 43 7.40 17.28 3.47
CA ILE A 43 6.70 16.55 4.53
C ILE A 43 5.28 16.17 4.10
N LYS A 44 4.50 17.13 3.56
CA LYS A 44 3.12 16.87 3.10
C LYS A 44 3.06 15.83 1.98
N LEU A 45 4.01 15.87 1.05
CA LEU A 45 4.11 14.90 -0.03
C LEU A 45 4.50 13.51 0.50
N SER A 46 5.44 13.44 1.45
CA SER A 46 5.85 12.20 2.11
C SER A 46 4.66 11.53 2.83
N GLU A 47 3.92 12.28 3.64
CA GLU A 47 2.73 11.77 4.35
C GLU A 47 1.66 11.25 3.37
N ALA A 48 1.46 11.93 2.25
CA ALA A 48 0.52 11.49 1.22
C ALA A 48 0.97 10.16 0.58
N CYS A 49 2.27 10.00 0.30
CA CYS A 49 2.84 8.77 -0.24
C CYS A 49 2.73 7.61 0.76
N GLU A 50 3.12 7.83 2.02
CA GLU A 50 2.98 6.85 3.11
C GLU A 50 1.54 6.38 3.27
N SER A 51 0.58 7.32 3.23
CA SER A 51 -0.84 6.96 3.33
C SER A 51 -1.34 6.11 2.16
N ALA A 52 -0.81 6.33 0.96
CA ALA A 52 -1.13 5.50 -0.21
C ALA A 52 -0.53 4.09 -0.09
N LEU A 53 0.74 3.99 0.35
CA LEU A 53 1.42 2.71 0.57
C LEU A 53 0.75 1.88 1.66
N GLU A 54 0.35 2.50 2.77
CA GLU A 54 -0.34 1.81 3.86
C GLU A 54 -1.68 1.23 3.39
N TYR A 55 -2.44 1.99 2.59
CA TYR A 55 -3.68 1.45 2.01
C TYR A 55 -3.41 0.32 1.01
N ALA A 56 -2.35 0.41 0.19
CA ALA A 56 -1.98 -0.66 -0.72
C ALA A 56 -1.61 -1.95 0.05
N LYS A 57 -0.87 -1.82 1.15
CA LYS A 57 -0.49 -2.92 2.04
C LYS A 57 -1.71 -3.58 2.67
N GLN A 58 -2.63 -2.80 3.24
CA GLN A 58 -3.87 -3.32 3.83
C GLN A 58 -4.71 -4.08 2.81
N ARG A 59 -4.80 -3.56 1.58
CA ARG A 59 -5.53 -4.23 0.50
C ARG A 59 -4.86 -5.53 0.09
N ALA A 60 -3.54 -5.58 0.00
CA ALA A 60 -2.80 -6.79 -0.31
C ALA A 60 -2.99 -7.86 0.77
N GLN A 61 -2.92 -7.48 2.05
CA GLN A 61 -3.16 -8.39 3.18
C GLN A 61 -4.56 -8.97 3.16
N ALA A 62 -5.60 -8.14 2.97
CA ALA A 62 -6.98 -8.63 2.87
C ALA A 62 -7.19 -9.61 1.71
N LEU A 63 -6.51 -9.41 0.58
CA LEU A 63 -6.56 -10.34 -0.56
C LEU A 63 -5.86 -11.66 -0.24
N ALA A 64 -4.72 -11.63 0.46
CA ALA A 64 -4.01 -12.83 0.89
C ALA A 64 -4.86 -13.67 1.86
N GLU A 65 -5.47 -13.05 2.86
CA GLU A 65 -6.36 -13.73 3.82
C GLU A 65 -7.58 -14.38 3.14
N ILE A 66 -8.15 -13.73 2.12
CA ILE A 66 -9.25 -14.31 1.33
C ILE A 66 -8.77 -15.54 0.56
N HIS A 67 -7.56 -15.49 0.00
CA HIS A 67 -6.99 -16.61 -0.73
C HIS A 67 -6.71 -17.79 0.21
N GLU A 68 -6.07 -17.56 1.36
CA GLU A 68 -5.81 -18.60 2.36
C GLU A 68 -7.10 -19.30 2.82
N ARG A 69 -8.17 -18.55 3.08
CA ARG A 69 -9.47 -19.12 3.47
C ARG A 69 -10.14 -19.93 2.34
N ALA A 70 -9.89 -19.59 1.09
CA ALA A 70 -10.44 -20.32 -0.05
C ALA A 70 -9.76 -21.69 -0.26
N GLU A 71 -8.49 -21.83 0.14
CA GLU A 71 -7.72 -23.08 0.04
C GLU A 71 -8.02 -24.05 1.20
N GLU A 72 -8.48 -23.54 2.35
CA GLU A 72 -8.87 -24.36 3.52
C GLU A 72 -10.23 -25.08 3.32
N ASP A 73 -11.17 -24.49 2.58
CA ASP A 73 -12.49 -25.10 2.32
C ASP A 73 -12.43 -26.28 1.31
N ASP A 74 -11.45 -26.30 0.40
CA ASP A 74 -11.29 -27.36 -0.62
C ASP A 74 -10.61 -28.64 -0.09
N SER A 75 -9.96 -28.56 1.09
CA SER A 75 -9.25 -29.69 1.71
C SER A 75 -10.12 -30.59 2.60
N SER A 76 -11.44 -30.34 2.68
CA SER A 76 -12.35 -31.05 3.61
C SER A 76 -13.17 -32.20 3.00
N ASP A 77 -13.00 -32.53 1.72
CA ASP A 77 -13.62 -33.72 1.11
C ASP A 77 -12.61 -34.86 0.89
N GLN A 78 -12.25 -35.54 1.98
CA GLN A 78 -11.89 -36.96 1.92
C GLN A 78 -12.83 -37.74 2.84
N THR A 79 -14.08 -37.88 2.40
CA THR A 79 -14.92 -38.99 2.84
C THR A 79 -14.49 -40.26 2.11
N LEU A 80 -13.66 -41.08 2.76
CA LEU A 80 -13.53 -42.49 2.40
C LEU A 80 -14.19 -43.31 3.52
N GLU A 81 -15.49 -43.55 3.35
CA GLU A 81 -16.18 -44.69 3.97
C GLU A 81 -15.52 -45.97 3.45
N GLU A 82 -14.57 -46.55 4.21
CA GLU A 82 -14.32 -47.98 4.12
C GLU A 82 -15.26 -48.70 5.09
N GLY A 83 -16.42 -49.09 4.54
CA GLY A 83 -17.26 -50.12 5.14
C GLY A 83 -16.45 -51.40 5.32
N THR A 84 -16.09 -51.70 6.56
CA THR A 84 -15.68 -53.06 6.95
C THR A 84 -16.93 -53.91 7.12
N LEU A 85 -17.38 -54.46 5.99
CA LEU A 85 -18.31 -55.58 5.92
C LEU A 85 -17.74 -56.81 6.66
N GLY A 86 -18.47 -57.27 7.68
CA GLY A 86 -18.67 -58.70 7.96
C GLY A 86 -17.74 -59.37 8.98
N LEU A 87 -18.27 -59.58 10.20
CA LEU A 87 -18.16 -60.85 10.91
C LEU A 87 -19.55 -61.26 11.41
#